data_AF-A5GVI4-F1
#
_entry.id   AF-A5GVI4-F1
#
_cell.length_a   1.000
_cell.length_b   1.000
_cell.length_c   1.000
_cell.angle_alpha   90.00
_cell.angle_beta   90.00
_cell.angle_gamma   90.00
#
_symmetry.space_group_name_H-M   'P 1'
#
loop_
_entity.id
_entity.type
_entity.pdbx_description
1 polymer ?
#
loop_
_entity_poly.entity_id
_entity_poly.type
_entity_poly.pdbx_seq_one_letter_code
_entity_poly.pdbx_strand_id
1 'polypeptide(L)' 'MNLEKQQRKLVMLKERAELCLSRDQAQTIIRKAEKAQRKIERAQTAI' A
#
# COMPACT_ATOMS: atom_id res chain seq x y z
N MET A 1 1.54 -4.49 14.78
CA MET A 1 1.18 -3.97 13.43
C MET A 1 -0.32 -4.18 13.25
N ASN A 2 -1.09 -3.17 12.85
CA ASN A 2 -2.53 -3.35 12.61
C ASN A 2 -2.76 -3.74 11.12
N LEU A 3 -3.24 -4.97 10.90
CA LEU A 3 -3.49 -5.57 9.58
C LEU A 3 -4.57 -4.79 8.81
N GLU A 4 -5.68 -4.51 9.47
CA GLU A 4 -6.81 -3.77 8.91
C GLU A 4 -6.37 -2.37 8.44
N LYS A 5 -5.51 -1.71 9.21
CA LYS A 5 -4.94 -0.41 8.82
C LYS A 5 -4.10 -0.50 7.54
N GLN A 6 -3.37 -1.60 7.31
CA GLN A 6 -2.61 -1.77 6.06
C GLN A 6 -3.53 -2.09 4.88
N GLN A 7 -4.58 -2.88 5.08
CA GLN A 7 -5.57 -3.16 4.04
C GLN A 7 -6.31 -1.88 3.61
N ARG A 8 -6.81 -1.09 4.55
CA ARG A 8 -7.41 0.24 4.26
C ARG A 8 -6.42 1.16 3.53
N LYS A 9 -5.14 1.10 3.89
CA LYS A 9 -4.09 1.87 3.21
C LYS A 9 -3.90 1.44 1.75
N LEU A 10 -3.99 0.15 1.43
CA LEU A 10 -3.92 -0.32 0.04
C LEU A 10 -5.09 0.21 -0.78
N VAL A 11 -6.31 0.21 -0.23
CA VAL A 11 -7.50 0.79 -0.90
C VAL A 11 -7.30 2.27 -1.20
N MET A 12 -6.87 3.05 -0.22
CA MET A 12 -6.57 4.49 -0.41
C MET A 12 -5.45 4.73 -1.45
N LEU A 13 -4.44 3.86 -1.49
CA LEU A 13 -3.36 3.99 -2.48
C LEU A 13 -3.84 3.67 -3.90
N LYS A 14 -4.82 2.77 -4.06
CA LYS A 14 -5.48 2.51 -5.35
C LYS A 14 -6.21 3.76 -5.84
N GLU A 15 -7.05 4.37 -5.01
CA GLU A 15 -7.77 5.62 -5.37
C GLU A 15 -6.77 6.73 -5.77
N ARG A 16 -5.65 6.85 -5.05
CA ARG A 16 -4.59 7.81 -5.40
C ARG A 16 -3.85 7.46 -6.68
N ALA A 17 -3.74 6.19 -7.04
CA ALA A 17 -3.12 5.77 -8.29
C ALA A 17 -3.97 6.20 -9.49
N GLU A 18 -5.29 6.12 -9.38
CA GLU A 18 -6.24 6.58 -10.41
C GLU A 18 -6.17 8.11 -10.63
N LEU A 19 -5.75 8.87 -9.62
CA LEU A 19 -5.66 10.33 -9.66
C LEU A 19 -4.25 10.88 -9.91
N CYS A 20 -3.23 10.05 -10.00
CA CYS A 20 -1.85 10.54 -10.13
C CYS A 20 -1.57 11.12 -11.52
N LEU A 21 -0.87 12.25 -11.58
CA LEU A 21 -0.61 12.99 -12.84
C LEU A 21 0.87 13.04 -13.20
N SER A 22 1.74 12.43 -12.38
CA SER A 22 3.18 12.41 -12.63
C SER A 22 3.82 11.07 -12.29
N ARG A 23 4.93 10.78 -12.99
CA ARG A 23 5.74 9.59 -12.75
C ARG A 23 6.19 9.48 -11.30
N ASP A 24 6.60 10.59 -10.68
CA ASP A 24 7.13 10.59 -9.32
C ASP A 24 6.02 10.31 -8.28
N GLN A 25 4.81 10.82 -8.52
CA GLN A 25 3.63 10.46 -7.72
C GLN A 25 3.32 8.96 -7.84
N ALA A 26 3.29 8.43 -9.07
CA ALA A 26 3.05 7.01 -9.31
C ALA A 26 4.10 6.12 -8.62
N GLN A 27 5.40 6.44 -8.77
CA GLN A 27 6.49 5.73 -8.10
C GLN A 27 6.36 5.76 -6.57
N THR A 28 5.94 6.91 -6.02
CA THR A 28 5.71 7.05 -4.57
C THR A 28 4.56 6.16 -4.09
N ILE A 29 3.47 6.09 -4.87
CA ILE A 29 2.31 5.23 -4.56
C ILE A 29 2.73 3.76 -4.60
N ILE A 30 3.44 3.32 -5.64
CA ILE A 30 3.95 1.95 -5.77
C ILE A 30 4.80 1.55 -4.56
N ARG A 31 5.82 2.36 -4.21
CA ARG A 31 6.68 2.08 -3.04
C ARG A 31 5.89 1.98 -1.73
N LYS A 32 4.86 2.82 -1.57
CA LYS A 32 4.01 2.80 -0.37
C LYS A 32 3.10 1.56 -0.35
N ALA A 33 2.61 1.11 -1.50
CA ALA A 33 1.79 -0.09 -1.64
C ALA A 33 2.60 -1.34 -1.33
N GLU A 34 3.79 -1.49 -1.93
CA GLU A 34 4.72 -2.61 -1.64
C GLU A 34 5.09 -2.69 -0.16
N LYS A 35 5.28 -1.55 0.51
CA LYS A 35 5.57 -1.51 1.94
C LYS A 35 4.36 -1.95 2.79
N ALA A 36 3.14 -1.61 2.38
CA ALA A 36 1.93 -2.06 3.08
C ALA A 36 1.69 -3.57 2.84
N GLN A 37 1.92 -4.05 1.62
CA GLN A 37 1.80 -5.44 1.24
C GLN A 37 2.79 -6.33 2.02
N ARG A 38 4.08 -5.96 2.05
CA ARG A 38 5.08 -6.68 2.86
C ARG A 38 4.74 -6.76 4.35
N LYS A 39 4.07 -5.73 4.88
CA LYS A 39 3.59 -5.75 6.26
C LYS A 39 2.49 -6.78 6.43
N ILE A 40 1.49 -6.79 5.54
CA ILE A 40 0.40 -7.77 5.53
C ILE A 40 0.97 -9.19 5.45
N GLU A 41 1.86 -9.46 4.51
CA GLU A 41 2.50 -10.77 4.33
C GLU A 41 3.19 -11.23 5.61
N ARG A 42 4.01 -10.38 6.24
CA ARG A 42 4.67 -10.70 7.52
C ARG A 42 3.70 -11.00 8.64
N ALA A 43 2.55 -10.33 8.68
CA ALA A 43 1.52 -10.62 9.68
C ALA A 43 0.78 -11.92 9.39
N GLN A 44 0.62 -12.30 8.12
CA GLN A 44 -0.02 -13.56 7.70
C GLN A 44 0.91 -14.77 7.83
N THR A 45 2.23 -14.60 7.66
CA THR A 45 3.25 -15.65 7.83
C THR A 45 3.70 -15.84 9.27
N ALA A 46 3.26 -15.00 10.21
CA ALA A 46 3.54 -15.13 11.64
C ALA A 46 2.52 -16.01 12.39
N ILE A 47 1.70 -16.76 11.64
CA ILE A 47 0.73 -17.78 12.10
C ILE A 47 1.28 -19.13 11.68
#